data_AF-A0A1L7AL94-F1
#
_entry.id   AF-A0A1L7AL94-F1
#
_cell.length_a   1.000
_cell.length_b   1.000
_cell.length_c   1.000
_cell.angle_alpha   90.00
_cell.angle_beta   90.00
_cell.angle_gamma   90.00
#
_symmetry.space_group_name_H-M   'P 1'
#
loop_
_entity.id
_entity.type
_entity.pdbx_description
1 polymer ?
#
loop_
_entity_poly.entity_id
_entity_poly.type
_entity_poly.pdbx_seq_one_letter_code
_entity_poly.pdbx_strand_id
1 'polypeptide(L)'
;MARARNPNHDAILDARSQGATFREMERMGLGSLKTVQSIVQRARGKGDIRAALLPSAVRHAQMARSVPPNRAEIQRRNGPAVSAALRFLAGLSEEDRESYRLLRRKRFSQQEAMLMVGAR
;
A
#
# COMPACT_ATOMS: atom_id res chain seq x y z
N MET A 1 13.85 1.15 35.65
CA MET A 1 12.44 1.50 35.92
C MET A 1 11.60 1.13 34.70
N ALA A 2 10.52 0.35 34.86
CA ALA A 2 9.62 0.04 33.75
C ALA A 2 8.84 1.31 33.37
N ARG A 3 8.80 1.68 32.08
CA ARG A 3 7.96 2.79 31.59
C ARG A 3 6.49 2.52 31.92
N ALA A 4 5.78 3.54 32.41
CA ALA A 4 4.34 3.46 32.62
C ALA A 4 3.62 3.03 31.34
N ARG A 5 2.69 2.07 31.46
CA ARG A 5 1.82 1.68 30.34
C ARG A 5 0.89 2.82 30.00
N ASN A 6 0.54 2.95 28.72
CA ASN A 6 -0.51 3.86 28.30
C ASN A 6 -1.83 3.39 28.94
N PRO A 7 -2.65 4.28 29.53
CA PRO A 7 -3.89 3.92 30.19
C PRO A 7 -4.90 3.24 29.26
N ASN A 8 -4.86 3.55 27.96
CA ASN A 8 -5.77 2.98 26.94
C ASN A 8 -5.22 1.71 26.29
N HIS A 9 -4.14 1.13 26.81
CA HIS A 9 -3.49 -0.04 26.21
C HIS A 9 -4.48 -1.18 25.94
N ASP A 10 -5.27 -1.56 26.95
CA ASP A 10 -6.17 -2.70 26.84
C ASP A 10 -7.39 -2.35 25.96
N ALA A 11 -7.95 -1.15 26.11
CA ALA A 11 -9.03 -0.67 25.24
C ALA A 11 -8.64 -0.66 23.75
N ILE A 12 -7.39 -0.32 23.42
CA ILE A 12 -6.86 -0.38 22.05
C ILE A 12 -6.83 -1.82 21.54
N LEU A 13 -6.38 -2.77 22.35
CA LEU A 13 -6.30 -4.18 21.96
C LEU A 13 -7.70 -4.81 21.83
N ASP A 14 -8.62 -4.45 22.72
CA ASP A 14 -9.99 -4.94 22.67
C ASP A 14 -10.72 -4.40 21.44
N ALA A 15 -10.65 -3.09 21.17
CA ALA A 15 -11.17 -2.49 19.93
C ALA A 15 -10.54 -3.14 18.69
N ARG A 16 -9.25 -3.47 18.75
CA ARG A 16 -8.54 -4.14 17.66
C ARG A 16 -9.09 -5.55 17.40
N SER A 17 -9.34 -6.34 18.45
CA SER A 17 -9.93 -7.68 18.33
C SER A 17 -11.33 -7.67 17.73
N GLN A 18 -12.07 -6.57 17.94
CA GLN A 18 -13.39 -6.33 17.34
C GLN A 18 -13.31 -5.85 15.89
N GLY A 19 -12.11 -5.71 15.33
CA GLY A 19 -11.91 -5.37 13.92
C GLY A 19 -11.71 -3.88 13.64
N ALA A 20 -11.61 -3.03 14.67
CA ALA A 20 -11.38 -1.61 14.48
C ALA A 20 -10.04 -1.34 13.76
N THR A 21 -10.06 -0.34 12.88
CA THR A 21 -8.87 0.22 12.23
C THR A 21 -8.16 1.22 13.13
N PHE A 22 -6.90 1.50 12.80
CA PHE A 22 -6.14 2.53 13.52
C PHE A 22 -6.80 3.91 13.47
N ARG A 23 -7.44 4.26 12.35
CA ARG A 23 -8.16 5.53 12.21
C ARG A 23 -9.45 5.57 13.01
N GLU A 24 -10.19 4.47 13.10
CA GLU A 24 -11.38 4.40 13.95
C GLU A 24 -11.01 4.51 15.42
N MET A 25 -9.97 3.80 15.86
CA MET A 25 -9.44 3.93 17.23
C MET A 25 -8.98 5.35 17.57
N GLU A 26 -8.36 6.05 16.61
CA GLU A 26 -8.01 7.47 16.75
C GLU A 26 -9.26 8.36 16.88
N ARG A 27 -10.30 8.14 16.06
CA ARG A 27 -11.58 8.86 16.16
C ARG A 27 -12.33 8.57 17.46
N MET A 28 -12.17 7.37 18.02
CA MET A 28 -12.72 6.99 19.33
C MET A 28 -11.96 7.64 20.50
N GLY A 29 -10.88 8.37 20.25
CA GLY A 29 -10.09 9.02 21.30
C GLY A 29 -9.17 8.08 22.07
N LEU A 30 -8.94 6.85 21.58
CA LEU A 30 -8.08 5.87 22.27
C LEU A 30 -6.60 6.27 22.25
N GLY A 31 -6.20 7.14 21.32
CA GLY A 31 -4.88 7.73 21.22
C GLY A 31 -4.56 8.17 19.79
N SER A 32 -3.43 8.86 19.62
CA SER A 32 -2.95 9.22 18.27
C SER A 32 -2.66 8.00 17.41
N LEU A 33 -2.74 8.12 16.09
CA LEU A 33 -2.46 7.03 15.15
C LEU A 33 -1.14 6.31 15.44
N LYS A 34 -0.09 7.07 15.73
CA LYS A 34 1.25 6.54 16.07
C LYS A 34 1.24 5.72 17.36
N THR A 35 0.48 6.16 18.37
CA THR A 35 0.36 5.48 19.66
C THR A 35 -0.37 4.14 19.49
N VAL A 36 -1.52 4.17 18.80
CA VAL A 36 -2.33 2.98 18.53
C VAL A 36 -1.52 1.95 17.74
N GLN A 37 -0.84 2.37 16.67
CA GLN A 37 0.03 1.50 15.87
C GLN A 37 1.15 0.88 16.71
N SER A 38 1.85 1.68 17.52
CA SER A 38 2.94 1.20 18.37
C SER A 38 2.48 0.16 19.40
N ILE A 39 1.28 0.33 19.97
CA ILE A 39 0.71 -0.63 20.93
C ILE A 39 0.35 -1.94 20.23
N VAL A 40 -0.40 -1.89 19.12
CA VAL A 40 -0.80 -3.08 18.36
C VAL A 40 0.42 -3.83 17.80
N GLN A 41 1.43 -3.12 17.28
CA GLN A 41 2.66 -3.76 16.78
C GLN A 41 3.44 -4.48 17.89
N ARG A 42 3.59 -3.86 19.07
CA ARG A 42 4.26 -4.48 20.21
C ARG A 42 3.50 -5.70 20.74
N ALA A 43 2.19 -5.61 20.85
CA ALA A 43 1.34 -6.72 21.28
C ALA A 43 1.41 -7.89 20.28
N ARG A 44 1.42 -7.60 18.97
CA ARG A 44 1.63 -8.60 17.93
C ARG A 44 3.00 -9.27 18.04
N GLY A 45 4.07 -8.50 18.27
CA GLY A 45 5.42 -9.05 18.48
C GLY A 45 5.53 -9.97 19.70
N LYS A 46 4.58 -9.87 20.63
CA LYS A 46 4.46 -10.74 21.82
C LYS A 46 3.45 -11.89 21.64
N GLY A 47 2.84 -12.02 20.45
CA GLY A 47 1.86 -13.07 20.17
C GLY A 47 0.46 -12.82 20.75
N ASP A 48 0.10 -11.59 21.13
CA ASP A 48 -1.26 -11.30 21.59
C ASP A 48 -2.26 -11.45 20.43
N ILE A 49 -3.21 -12.38 20.58
CA ILE A 49 -4.25 -12.67 19.59
C ILE A 49 -5.13 -11.46 19.28
N ARG A 50 -5.32 -10.55 20.24
CA ARG A 50 -6.11 -9.32 20.05
C ARG A 50 -5.43 -8.35 19.08
N ALA A 51 -4.12 -8.46 18.90
CA ALA A 51 -3.34 -7.65 17.97
C ALA A 51 -3.20 -8.28 16.57
N ALA A 52 -3.92 -9.37 16.30
CA ALA A 52 -3.88 -10.07 15.02
C ALA A 52 -4.18 -9.13 13.83
N LEU A 53 -3.71 -9.57 12.66
CA LEU A 53 -4.08 -8.92 11.40
C LEU A 53 -5.59 -9.02 11.21
N LEU A 54 -6.19 -8.01 10.56
CA LEU A 54 -7.62 -8.09 10.25
C LEU A 54 -7.84 -9.30 9.31
N PRO A 55 -8.94 -10.05 9.48
CA PRO A 55 -9.34 -11.07 8.54
C PRO A 55 -9.34 -10.53 7.10
N SER A 56 -9.02 -11.37 6.11
CA SER A 56 -8.93 -10.94 4.70
C SER A 56 -10.23 -10.26 4.25
N ALA A 57 -11.40 -10.78 4.62
CA ALA A 57 -12.70 -10.20 4.30
C ALA A 57 -12.83 -8.73 4.76
N VAL A 58 -12.37 -8.42 5.97
CA VAL A 58 -12.42 -7.05 6.52
C VAL A 58 -11.42 -6.15 5.78
N ARG A 59 -10.22 -6.64 5.47
CA ARG A 59 -9.25 -5.89 4.64
C ARG A 59 -9.80 -5.60 3.25
N HIS A 60 -10.45 -6.57 2.61
CA HIS A 60 -11.06 -6.40 1.29
C HIS A 60 -12.23 -5.42 1.30
N ALA A 61 -13.12 -5.52 2.29
CA ALA A 61 -14.23 -4.57 2.46
C ALA A 61 -13.71 -3.13 2.68
N GLN A 62 -12.58 -2.97 3.37
CA GLN A 62 -11.91 -1.67 3.52
C GLN A 62 -11.27 -1.19 2.22
N MET A 63 -10.56 -2.05 1.48
CA MET A 63 -9.99 -1.70 0.18
C MET A 63 -11.06 -1.30 -0.84
N ALA A 64 -12.22 -1.95 -0.79
CA ALA A 64 -13.38 -1.59 -1.61
C ALA A 64 -13.95 -0.21 -1.25
N ARG A 65 -13.91 0.18 0.02
CA ARG A 65 -14.33 1.54 0.48
C ARG A 65 -13.25 2.60 0.26
N SER A 66 -11.98 2.21 0.16
CA SER A 66 -10.85 3.12 -0.06
C SER A 66 -10.44 3.23 -1.53
N VAL A 67 -11.33 2.87 -2.47
CA VAL A 67 -11.13 3.19 -3.89
C VAL A 67 -10.96 4.71 -3.98
N PRO A 68 -9.84 5.22 -4.53
CA PRO A 68 -9.65 6.65 -4.64
C PRO A 68 -10.85 7.24 -5.39
N PRO A 69 -11.46 8.33 -4.90
CA PRO A 69 -12.57 8.99 -5.62
C PRO A 69 -12.16 9.35 -7.05
N ASN A 70 -10.87 9.53 -7.28
CA ASN A 70 -10.27 9.86 -8.57
C ASN A 70 -9.77 8.64 -9.33
N ARG A 71 -10.20 7.40 -9.04
CA ARG A 71 -9.79 6.22 -9.83
C ARG A 71 -10.10 6.43 -11.32
N ALA A 72 -11.26 6.99 -11.63
CA ALA A 72 -11.63 7.34 -13.00
C ALA A 72 -10.71 8.41 -13.59
N GLU A 73 -10.30 9.42 -12.81
CA GLU A 73 -9.43 10.50 -13.27
C GLU A 73 -7.97 10.04 -13.44
N ILE A 74 -7.44 9.25 -12.51
CA ILE A 74 -6.11 8.63 -12.60
C ILE A 74 -6.07 7.68 -13.79
N GLN A 75 -7.13 6.88 -14.00
CA GLN A 75 -7.24 5.99 -15.14
C GLN A 75 -7.42 6.75 -16.45
N ARG A 76 -8.15 7.87 -16.47
CA ARG A 76 -8.28 8.73 -17.65
C ARG A 76 -6.97 9.44 -17.99
N ARG A 77 -6.24 9.92 -16.97
CA ARG A 77 -4.95 10.62 -17.11
C ARG A 77 -3.81 9.69 -17.51
N ASN A 78 -3.70 8.52 -16.88
CA ASN A 78 -2.56 7.61 -17.05
C ASN A 78 -2.87 6.44 -17.98
N GLY A 79 -4.14 6.10 -18.19
CA GLY A 79 -4.57 4.97 -19.01
C GLY A 79 -4.05 4.99 -20.44
N PRO A 80 -4.06 6.14 -21.14
CA PRO A 80 -3.48 6.24 -22.48
C PRO A 80 -1.97 5.95 -22.51
N ALA A 81 -1.21 6.52 -21.56
CA ALA A 81 0.24 6.32 -21.47
C ALA A 81 0.60 4.87 -21.11
N VAL A 82 -0.14 4.26 -20.18
CA VAL A 82 0.04 2.84 -19.80
C VAL A 82 -0.31 1.93 -20.97
N SER A 83 -1.42 2.19 -21.68
CA SER A 83 -1.84 1.39 -22.83
C SER A 83 -0.84 1.49 -23.98
N ALA A 84 -0.33 2.68 -24.26
CA ALA A 84 0.70 2.90 -25.28
C ALA A 84 1.99 2.13 -24.96
N ALA A 85 2.43 2.19 -23.70
CA ALA A 85 3.61 1.43 -23.25
C ALA A 85 3.41 -0.09 -23.33
N LEU A 86 2.24 -0.60 -22.96
CA LEU A 86 1.93 -2.03 -23.05
C LEU A 86 1.92 -2.52 -24.51
N ARG A 87 1.33 -1.75 -25.43
CA ARG A 87 1.35 -2.07 -26.87
C ARG A 87 2.77 -2.05 -27.43
N PHE A 88 3.57 -1.05 -27.07
CA PHE A 88 4.97 -0.97 -27.47
C PHE A 88 5.76 -2.20 -26.99
N LEU A 89 5.69 -2.53 -25.70
CA LEU A 89 6.39 -3.68 -25.11
C LEU A 89 5.92 -5.03 -25.67
N ALA A 90 4.65 -5.15 -26.05
CA ALA A 90 4.11 -6.36 -26.67
C ALA A 90 4.72 -6.60 -28.06
N GLY A 91 5.00 -5.53 -28.83
CA GLY A 91 5.61 -5.60 -30.16
C GLY A 91 7.14 -5.76 -30.17
N LEU A 92 7.81 -5.68 -29.02
CA LEU A 92 9.26 -5.84 -28.92
C LEU A 92 9.69 -7.30 -28.99
N SER A 93 10.84 -7.53 -29.61
CA SER A 93 11.60 -8.79 -29.50
C SER A 93 12.06 -9.04 -28.07
N GLU A 94 12.50 -10.26 -27.74
CA GLU A 94 13.04 -10.55 -26.40
C GLU A 94 14.31 -9.74 -26.08
N GLU A 95 15.17 -9.52 -27.07
CA GLU A 95 16.39 -8.72 -26.94
C GLU A 95 16.08 -7.24 -26.64
N ASP A 96 15.08 -6.69 -27.32
CA ASP A 96 14.63 -5.31 -27.11
C ASP A 96 13.93 -5.14 -25.76
N ARG A 97 13.21 -6.16 -25.29
CA ARG A 97 12.62 -6.15 -23.94
C ARG A 97 13.71 -6.15 -22.87
N GLU A 98 14.80 -6.89 -23.05
CA GLU A 98 15.91 -6.88 -22.10
C GLU A 98 16.66 -5.54 -22.14
N SER A 99 16.87 -4.99 -23.32
CA SER A 99 17.42 -3.63 -23.50
C SER A 99 16.55 -2.56 -22.81
N TYR A 100 15.23 -2.64 -22.96
CA TYR A 100 14.28 -1.78 -22.25
C TYR A 100 14.39 -1.92 -20.73
N ARG A 101 14.48 -3.15 -20.19
CA ARG A 101 14.65 -3.39 -18.74
C ARG A 101 15.95 -2.81 -18.22
N LEU A 102 17.06 -2.94 -18.96
CA LEU A 102 18.36 -2.38 -18.59
C LEU A 102 18.32 -0.85 -18.53
N LEU A 103 17.66 -0.20 -19.50
CA LEU A 103 17.47 1.25 -19.49
C LEU A 103 16.63 1.72 -18.28
N ARG A 104 15.55 1.00 -17.94
CA ARG A 104 14.75 1.29 -16.74
C ARG A 104 15.54 1.15 -15.44
N ARG A 105 16.49 0.20 -15.35
CA ARG A 105 17.41 0.07 -14.21
C ARG A 105 18.42 1.21 -14.12
N LYS A 106 18.84 1.76 -15.26
CA LYS A 106 19.77 2.90 -15.37
C LYS A 106 19.10 4.27 -15.18
N ARG A 107 17.88 4.31 -14.62
CA ARG A 107 17.09 5.52 -14.32
C ARG A 107 16.62 6.33 -15.53
N PHE A 108 16.65 5.76 -16.73
CA PHE A 108 15.97 6.39 -17.88
C PHE A 108 14.46 6.38 -17.65
N SER A 109 13.82 7.48 -18.03
CA SER A 109 12.36 7.58 -18.00
C SER A 109 11.73 6.58 -18.98
N GLN A 110 10.44 6.30 -18.78
CA GLN A 110 9.71 5.37 -19.64
C GLN A 110 9.72 5.81 -21.12
N GLN A 111 9.57 7.11 -21.39
CA GLN A 111 9.60 7.65 -22.75
C GLN A 111 11.00 7.59 -23.36
N GLU A 112 12.05 7.97 -22.61
CA GLU A 112 13.43 7.88 -23.09
C GLU A 112 13.82 6.43 -23.43
N ALA A 113 13.47 5.49 -22.55
CA ALA A 113 13.74 4.07 -22.79
C ALA A 113 12.98 3.53 -24.01
N MET A 114 11.73 3.97 -24.23
CA MET A 114 10.95 3.58 -25.41
C MET A 114 11.54 4.17 -26.70
N LEU A 115 11.96 5.43 -26.70
CA LEU A 115 12.57 6.08 -27.87
C LEU A 115 13.90 5.43 -28.25
N MET A 116 14.74 5.06 -27.27
CA MET A 116 16.03 4.43 -27.52
C MET A 116 15.93 3.00 -28.06
N VAL A 117 14.85 2.28 -27.71
CA VAL A 117 14.59 0.92 -28.21
C VAL A 117 13.82 0.94 -29.53
N GLY A 118 12.90 1.89 -29.72
CA GLY A 118 12.07 2.00 -30.92
C GLY A 118 12.67 2.79 -32.09
N ALA A 119 13.82 3.45 -31.90
CA ALA A 119 14.55 4.15 -32.97
C ALA A 119 15.59 3.27 -33.69
N ARG A 120 15.50 1.95 -33.53
CA ARG A 120 16.38 0.94 -34.14
C ARG A 120 15.67 0.17 -35.24
#